data_AF-E2GAA4-F1
#
_entry.id   AF-E2GAA4-F1
#
_cell.length_a   1.000
_cell.length_b   1.000
_cell.length_c   1.000
_cell.angle_alpha   90.00
_cell.angle_beta   90.00
_cell.angle_gamma   90.00
#
_symmetry.space_group_name_H-M   'P 1'
#
loop_
_entity.id
_entity.type
_entity.pdbx_description
1 polymer ?
#
loop_
_entity_poly.entity_id
_entity_poly.type
_entity_poly.pdbx_seq_one_letter_code
_entity_poly.pdbx_strand_id
1 'polypeptide(L)' 'REGKTCAFIDAEHALDPVYAKKLGVNIDELLVSQPDTGEQALEICDALARSGAVDVIV' A
#
# COMPACT_ATOMS: atom_id res chain seq x y z
N ARG A 1 16.66 -0.04 4.72
CA ARG A 1 15.59 -0.74 3.96
C ARG A 1 15.81 -2.24 4.18
N GLU A 2 14.85 -2.95 4.78
CA GLU A 2 15.02 -4.33 5.28
C GLU A 2 14.50 -5.40 4.30
N GLY A 3 14.19 -5.03 3.04
CA GLY A 3 13.68 -5.95 2.03
C GLY A 3 12.24 -6.45 2.29
N LYS A 4 11.48 -5.72 3.11
CA LYS A 4 10.08 -6.01 3.43
C LYS A 4 9.13 -5.51 2.35
N THR A 5 8.02 -6.22 2.17
CA THR A 5 6.96 -5.86 1.24
C THR A 5 5.95 -4.96 1.94
N CYS A 6 5.62 -3.83 1.31
CA CYS A 6 4.63 -2.89 1.81
C CYS A 6 3.45 -2.77 0.84
N ALA A 7 2.26 -2.57 1.40
CA ALA A 7 1.07 -2.15 0.66
C ALA A 7 0.55 -0.82 1.21
N PHE A 8 0.04 0.02 0.31
CA PHE A 8 -0.55 1.31 0.62
C PHE A 8 -1.97 1.38 0.04
N ILE A 9 -2.95 1.55 0.92
CA ILE A 9 -4.35 1.72 0.56
C ILE A 9 -4.65 3.21 0.53
N ASP A 10 -4.48 3.82 -0.63
CA ASP A 10 -4.69 5.24 -0.87
C ASP A 10 -6.19 5.55 -0.98
N ALA A 11 -6.89 5.44 0.16
CA ALA A 11 -8.31 5.79 0.27
C ALA A 11 -8.56 7.30 0.06
N GLU A 12 -7.54 8.14 0.16
CA GLU A 12 -7.62 9.59 -0.08
C GLU A 12 -7.37 9.97 -1.55
N HIS A 13 -6.94 9.02 -2.38
CA HIS A 13 -6.63 9.23 -3.81
C HIS A 13 -5.63 10.38 -4.03
N ALA A 14 -4.68 10.53 -3.10
CA ALA A 14 -3.81 11.70 -2.99
C ALA A 14 -2.32 11.33 -2.91
N LEU A 15 -1.95 10.06 -3.08
CA LEU A 15 -0.56 9.63 -3.07
C LEU A 15 0.22 10.24 -4.25
N ASP A 16 1.27 11.01 -3.95
CA ASP A 16 2.24 11.47 -4.96
C ASP A 16 3.43 10.49 -5.04
N PRO A 17 3.53 9.68 -6.12
CA PRO A 17 4.63 8.73 -6.28
C PRO A 17 5.99 9.40 -6.44
N VAL A 18 6.05 10.63 -6.98
CA VAL A 18 7.30 11.38 -7.12
C VAL A 18 7.79 11.83 -5.76
N TYR A 19 6.88 12.32 -4.90
CA TYR A 19 7.23 12.71 -3.54
C TYR A 19 7.63 11.50 -2.68
N ALA A 20 6.87 10.41 -2.73
CA ALA A 20 7.22 9.18 -2.02
C ALA A 20 8.60 8.64 -2.47
N LYS A 21 8.93 8.69 -3.76
CA LYS A 21 10.28 8.34 -4.25
C LYS A 21 11.38 9.23 -3.66
N LYS A 22 11.14 10.55 -3.53
CA LYS A 22 12.08 11.49 -2.90
C LYS A 22 12.30 11.18 -1.41
N LEU A 23 11.28 10.68 -0.71
CA LEU A 23 11.38 10.20 0.66
C LEU A 23 12.07 8.83 0.80
N GLY A 24 12.46 8.22 -0.32
CA GLY A 24 13.14 6.93 -0.31
C GLY A 24 12.19 5.75 -0.20
N VAL A 25 10.93 5.89 -0.62
CA VAL A 25 10.05 4.75 -0.88
C VAL A 25 10.46 4.07 -2.20
N ASN A 26 10.40 2.74 -2.25
CA ASN A 26 10.58 2.00 -3.49
C ASN A 26 9.22 1.89 -4.21
N ILE A 27 8.93 2.82 -5.11
CA ILE A 27 7.62 2.90 -5.79
C ILE A 27 7.35 1.68 -6.67
N ASP A 28 8.39 1.09 -7.26
CA ASP A 28 8.24 -0.04 -8.17
C ASP A 28 7.84 -1.34 -7.44
N GLU A 29 8.13 -1.44 -6.13
CA GLU A 29 7.80 -2.58 -5.27
C GLU A 29 6.64 -2.29 -4.30
N LEU A 30 6.15 -1.05 -4.24
CA LEU A 30 5.04 -0.69 -3.37
C LEU A 30 3.72 -1.13 -4.01
N LEU A 31 2.99 -2.04 -3.35
CA LEU A 31 1.62 -2.34 -3.75
C LEU A 31 0.73 -1.15 -3.40
N VAL A 32 0.05 -0.57 -4.39
CA VAL A 32 -0.87 0.57 -4.17
C VAL A 32 -2.27 0.18 -4.61
N SER A 33 -3.26 0.47 -3.79
CA SER A 33 -4.68 0.35 -4.14
C SER A 33 -5.42 1.64 -3.85
N GLN A 34 -6.30 2.04 -4.77
CA GLN A 34 -7.21 3.18 -4.63
C GLN A 34 -8.64 2.66 -4.61
N PRO A 35 -9.20 2.34 -3.43
CA PRO A 35 -10.54 1.79 -3.32
C PRO A 35 -11.60 2.88 -3.52
N ASP A 36 -12.76 2.47 -4.03
CA ASP A 36 -13.96 3.29 -4.20
C ASP A 36 -14.72 3.49 -2.87
N THR A 37 -14.62 2.52 -1.94
CA THR A 37 -15.28 2.57 -0.62
C THR A 37 -14.39 2.09 0.52
N GLY A 38 -14.76 2.44 1.75
CA GLY A 38 -14.06 1.98 2.95
C GLY A 38 -14.16 0.47 3.17
N GLU A 39 -15.29 -0.14 2.83
CA GLU A 39 -15.48 -1.58 2.89
C GLU A 39 -14.54 -2.31 1.93
N GLN A 40 -14.41 -1.81 0.69
CA GLN A 40 -13.46 -2.36 -0.27
C GLN A 40 -12.02 -2.22 0.24
N ALA A 41 -11.67 -1.06 0.83
CA ALA A 41 -10.36 -0.85 1.47
C ALA A 41 -10.08 -1.93 2.52
N LEU A 42 -11.06 -2.20 3.39
CA LEU A 42 -10.93 -3.20 4.46
C LEU A 42 -10.87 -4.63 3.92
N GLU A 43 -11.64 -4.97 2.88
CA GLU A 43 -11.54 -6.29 2.24
C GLU A 43 -10.16 -6.53 1.61
N ILE A 44 -9.57 -5.51 1.00
CA ILE A 44 -8.21 -5.58 0.45
C ILE A 44 -7.19 -5.77 1.57
N CYS A 45 -7.27 -4.96 2.64
CA CYS A 45 -6.42 -5.11 3.81
C CYS A 45 -6.47 -6.52 4.40
N ASP A 46 -7.68 -7.06 4.57
CA ASP A 46 -7.92 -8.38 5.14
C ASP A 46 -7.41 -9.51 4.21
N ALA A 47 -7.59 -9.38 2.90
CA ALA A 47 -7.00 -10.30 1.93
C ALA A 47 -5.47 -10.30 1.96
N LEU A 48 -4.84 -9.12 2.00
CA LEU A 48 -3.38 -8.98 2.08
C LEU A 48 -2.84 -9.53 3.41
N ALA A 49 -3.49 -9.22 4.53
CA ALA A 49 -3.11 -9.73 5.85
C ALA A 49 -3.19 -11.27 5.90
N ARG A 50 -4.27 -11.87 5.37
CA ARG A 50 -4.40 -13.34 5.29
C ARG A 50 -3.36 -14.00 4.39
N SER A 51 -2.91 -13.32 3.35
CA SER A 51 -1.93 -13.88 2.42
C SER A 51 -0.56 -14.09 3.07
N GLY A 52 -0.23 -13.31 4.10
CA GLY A 52 1.10 -13.27 4.72
C GLY A 52 2.22 -12.78 3.79
N ALA A 53 1.89 -12.27 2.60
CA ALA A 53 2.85 -11.81 1.61
C ALA A 53 3.32 -10.34 1.82
N VAL A 54 2.65 -9.61 2.71
CA VAL A 54 2.91 -8.19 3.00
C VAL A 54 3.26 -8.05 4.48
N ASP A 55 4.37 -7.36 4.77
CA ASP A 55 4.84 -7.14 6.14
C ASP A 55 4.14 -5.95 6.80
N VAL A 56 3.81 -4.91 6.02
CA VAL A 56 3.19 -3.66 6.49
C VAL A 56 2.13 -3.19 5.50
N ILE A 57 0.94 -2.89 6.01
CA ILE A 57 -0.16 -2.27 5.26
C ILE A 57 -0.44 -0.91 5.92
N VAL A 58 -0.54 0.14 5.11
CA VAL A 58 -0.92 1.50 5.54
C VAL A 58 -2.12 1.96 4.74
#